data_AF-A0A9E7JR68-F1
#
_entry.id   AF-A0A9E7JR68-F1
#
_cell.length_a   1.000
_cell.length_b   1.000
_cell.length_c   1.000
_cell.angle_alpha   90.00
_cell.angle_beta   90.00
_cell.angle_gamma   90.00
#
_symmetry.space_group_name_H-M   'P 1'
#
loop_
_entity.id
_entity.type
_entity.pdbx_description
1 polymer ?
#
loop_
_entity_poly.entity_id
_entity_poly.type
_entity_poly.pdbx_seq_one_letter_code
_entity_poly.pdbx_strand_id
1 'polypeptide(L)'
;MPCEADASAWGALLGGCFAHGKYELGIEAAVHLIQLQPLEEGRYVALQNLYATVGRTEDALRVRKVMYDMGIRQSSGTSTIEVEGVVHEFLAGDL
;
A
#
# COMPACT_ATOMS: atom_id res chain seq x y z
N MET A 1 13.33 -16.48 -12.09
CA MET A 1 13.86 -15.61 -13.17
C MET A 1 15.39 -15.77 -13.19
N PRO A 2 16.07 -15.65 -14.34
CA PRO A 2 17.53 -15.85 -14.41
C PRO A 2 18.34 -14.68 -13.81
N CYS A 3 17.66 -13.63 -13.35
CA CYS A 3 18.21 -12.52 -12.58
C CYS A 3 17.27 -12.19 -11.41
N GLU A 4 17.81 -11.56 -10.37
CA GLU A 4 17.03 -11.04 -9.24
C GLU A 4 16.11 -9.91 -9.75
N ALA A 5 14.82 -10.01 -9.43
CA ALA A 5 13.82 -9.07 -9.91
C ALA A 5 13.94 -7.73 -9.14
N ASP A 6 13.96 -6.63 -9.88
CA ASP A 6 14.00 -5.28 -9.31
C ASP A 6 12.62 -4.81 -8.84
N ALA A 7 12.57 -3.64 -8.20
CA ALA A 7 11.33 -3.08 -7.69
C ALA A 7 10.27 -2.82 -8.79
N SER A 8 10.70 -2.61 -10.04
CA SER A 8 9.78 -2.42 -11.16
C SER A 8 9.09 -3.74 -11.54
N ALA A 9 9.86 -4.83 -11.62
CA ALA A 9 9.33 -6.16 -11.91
C ALA A 9 8.36 -6.64 -10.82
N TRP A 10 8.72 -6.46 -9.54
CA TRP A 10 7.82 -6.78 -8.43
C TRP A 10 6.58 -5.88 -8.39
N GLY A 11 6.73 -4.60 -8.73
CA GLY A 11 5.63 -3.65 -8.86
C GLY A 11 4.63 -4.06 -9.94
N ALA A 12 5.13 -4.47 -11.11
CA ALA A 12 4.30 -4.96 -12.21
C ALA A 12 3.57 -6.26 -11.81
N LEU A 13 4.26 -7.19 -11.14
CA LEU A 13 3.65 -8.42 -10.63
C LEU A 13 2.54 -8.11 -9.61
N LEU A 14 2.79 -7.22 -8.66
CA LEU A 14 1.81 -6.79 -7.66
C LEU A 14 0.56 -6.19 -8.33
N GLY A 15 0.75 -5.29 -9.29
CA GLY A 15 -0.35 -4.69 -10.05
C GLY A 15 -1.17 -5.74 -10.81
N GLY A 16 -0.52 -6.69 -11.47
CA GLY A 16 -1.18 -7.81 -12.14
C GLY A 16 -1.93 -8.72 -11.17
N CYS A 17 -1.35 -9.01 -10.00
CA CYS A 17 -2.00 -9.81 -8.96
C CYS A 17 -3.28 -9.14 -8.46
N PHE A 18 -3.24 -7.83 -8.26
CA PHE A 18 -4.42 -7.05 -7.86
C PHE A 18 -5.50 -7.06 -8.94
N ALA A 19 -5.13 -6.82 -10.20
CA ALA A 19 -6.06 -6.79 -11.33
C ALA A 19 -6.76 -8.14 -11.59
N HIS A 20 -6.10 -9.25 -11.25
CA HIS A 20 -6.62 -10.61 -11.50
C HIS A 20 -7.06 -11.35 -10.23
N GLY A 21 -7.13 -10.68 -9.08
CA GLY A 21 -7.56 -11.28 -7.82
C GLY A 21 -6.62 -12.35 -7.27
N LYS A 22 -5.34 -12.34 -7.66
CA LYS A 22 -4.31 -13.27 -7.16
C LYS A 22 -3.66 -12.70 -5.89
N TYR A 23 -4.46 -12.44 -4.87
CA TYR A 23 -4.04 -11.65 -3.70
C TYR A 23 -2.93 -12.30 -2.89
N GLU A 24 -2.91 -13.62 -2.71
CA GLU A 24 -1.81 -14.31 -2.00
C GLU A 24 -0.46 -14.11 -2.70
N LEU A 25 -0.43 -14.20 -4.02
CA LEU A 25 0.79 -13.89 -4.79
C LEU A 25 1.13 -12.39 -4.73
N GLY A 26 0.10 -11.54 -4.66
CA GLY A 26 0.28 -10.11 -4.40
C GLY A 26 0.93 -9.83 -3.05
N ILE A 27 0.62 -10.60 -2.00
CA ILE A 27 1.24 -10.47 -0.67
C ILE A 27 2.73 -10.78 -0.77
N GLU A 28 3.12 -11.87 -1.44
CA GLU A 28 4.52 -12.20 -1.67
C GLU A 28 5.26 -11.09 -2.42
N ALA A 29 4.66 -10.58 -3.50
CA ALA A 29 5.24 -9.47 -4.27
C ALA A 29 5.39 -8.19 -3.43
N ALA A 30 4.41 -7.87 -2.60
CA ALA A 30 4.45 -6.70 -1.71
C ALA A 30 5.54 -6.83 -0.63
N VAL A 31 5.76 -8.03 -0.07
CA VAL A 31 6.85 -8.29 0.89
C VAL A 31 8.21 -8.07 0.23
N HIS A 32 8.42 -8.56 -0.99
CA HIS A 32 9.66 -8.30 -1.72
C HIS A 32 9.87 -6.82 -2.02
N LEU A 33 8.80 -6.09 -2.37
CA LEU A 33 8.88 -4.64 -2.58
C LEU A 33 9.27 -3.88 -1.31
N ILE A 34 8.76 -4.27 -0.15
CA ILE A 34 9.15 -3.67 1.14
C ILE A 34 10.63 -3.93 1.43
N GLN A 35 11.14 -5.13 1.14
CA GLN A 35 12.57 -5.44 1.31
C GLN A 35 13.46 -4.56 0.41
N LEU A 36 13.03 -4.32 -0.83
CA LEU A 36 13.78 -3.49 -1.79
C LEU A 36 13.64 -1.98 -1.51
N GLN A 37 12.47 -1.53 -1.04
CA GLN A 37 12.12 -0.12 -0.84
C GLN A 37 11.42 0.09 0.52
N PRO A 38 12.14 -0.07 1.65
CA PRO A 38 11.54 -0.13 2.98
C PRO A 38 11.00 1.20 3.50
N LEU A 39 11.30 2.32 2.84
CA LEU A 39 10.84 3.66 3.22
C LEU A 39 9.63 4.14 2.41
N GLU A 40 9.22 3.37 1.40
CA GLU A 40 8.08 3.71 0.54
C GLU A 40 6.76 3.31 1.21
N GLU A 41 6.05 4.30 1.75
CA GLU A 41 4.78 4.15 2.46
C GLU A 41 3.77 3.32 1.66
N GLY A 42 3.64 3.58 0.36
CA GLY A 42 2.69 2.90 -0.52
C GLY A 42 2.86 1.38 -0.57
N ARG A 43 4.04 0.84 -0.27
CA ARG A 43 4.29 -0.61 -0.24
C ARG A 43 3.62 -1.26 0.98
N TYR A 44 3.69 -0.59 2.13
CA TYR A 44 3.03 -1.07 3.36
C TYR A 44 1.51 -0.93 3.26
N VAL A 45 1.02 0.18 2.69
CA VAL A 45 -0.41 0.35 2.42
C VAL A 45 -0.94 -0.75 1.49
N ALA A 46 -0.20 -1.07 0.43
CA ALA A 46 -0.58 -2.17 -0.46
C ALA A 46 -0.62 -3.53 0.26
N LEU A 47 0.39 -3.84 1.08
CA LEU A 47 0.43 -5.09 1.87
C LEU A 47 -0.72 -5.14 2.89
N GLN A 48 -0.99 -4.04 3.60
CA GLN A 48 -2.09 -3.93 4.55
C GLN A 48 -3.43 -4.20 3.86
N ASN A 49 -3.67 -3.57 2.71
CA ASN A 49 -4.90 -3.73 1.95
C ASN A 49 -5.06 -5.17 1.45
N LEU A 50 -4.00 -5.79 0.94
CA LEU A 50 -4.03 -7.19 0.50
C LEU A 50 -4.42 -8.13 1.64
N TYR A 51 -3.81 -7.98 2.83
CA TYR A 51 -4.19 -8.76 4.00
C TYR A 51 -5.66 -8.55 4.38
N ALA A 52 -6.15 -7.31 4.35
CA ALA A 52 -7.55 -7.03 4.61
C ALA A 52 -8.48 -7.70 3.57
N THR A 53 -8.11 -7.66 2.29
CA THR A 53 -8.89 -8.27 1.19
C THR A 53 -9.03 -9.78 1.33
N VAL A 54 -8.01 -10.48 1.82
CA VAL A 54 -8.06 -11.93 2.08
C VAL A 54 -8.61 -12.30 3.47
N GLY A 55 -9.14 -11.33 4.22
CA GLY A 55 -9.72 -11.55 5.55
C GLY A 55 -8.69 -11.73 6.67
N ARG A 56 -7.41 -11.45 6.41
CA ARG A 56 -6.32 -11.51 7.39
C ARG A 56 -6.18 -10.18 8.13
N THR A 57 -7.25 -9.78 8.81
CA THR A 57 -7.33 -8.48 9.51
C THR A 57 -6.24 -8.30 10.56
N GLU A 58 -5.84 -9.36 11.27
CA GLU A 58 -4.74 -9.30 12.25
C GLU A 58 -3.41 -8.94 11.59
N ASP A 59 -3.12 -9.48 10.41
CA ASP A 59 -1.89 -9.18 9.69
C ASP A 59 -1.91 -7.75 9.15
N ALA A 60 -3.07 -7.26 8.68
CA ALA A 60 -3.24 -5.86 8.32
C ALA A 60 -2.98 -4.92 9.52
N LEU A 61 -3.43 -5.28 10.73
CA LEU A 61 -3.14 -4.52 11.94
C LEU A 61 -1.65 -4.56 12.32
N ARG A 62 -0.97 -5.70 12.14
CA ARG A 62 0.48 -5.80 12.35
C ARG A 62 1.24 -4.89 11.41
N VAL A 63 0.87 -4.84 10.13
CA VAL A 63 1.48 -3.93 9.14
C VAL A 63 1.29 -2.48 9.57
N ARG A 64 0.07 -2.09 9.99
CA ARG A 64 -0.20 -0.74 10.51
C ARG A 64 0.66 -0.41 11.73
N LYS A 65 0.86 -1.37 12.65
CA LYS A 65 1.73 -1.18 13.81
C LYS A 65 3.18 -0.96 13.38
N VAL A 66 3.70 -1.77 12.46
CA VAL A 66 5.05 -1.59 11.91
C VAL A 66 5.21 -0.21 11.27
N MET A 67 4.24 0.24 10.48
CA MET A 67 4.24 1.59 9.90
C MET A 67 4.34 2.67 10.99
N TYR A 68 3.52 2.57 12.03
CA TYR A 68 3.54 3.50 13.16
C TYR A 68 4.90 3.52 13.88
N ASP A 69 5.43 2.33 14.19
CA ASP A 69 6.72 2.18 14.89
C ASP A 69 7.89 2.72 14.06
N MET A 70 7.79 2.66 12.72
CA MET A 70 8.77 3.23 11.78
C MET A 70 8.55 4.72 11.48
N GLY A 71 7.50 5.34 12.03
CA GLY A 71 7.13 6.72 11.72
C GLY A 71 6.56 6.90 10.30
N ILE A 72 6.26 5.82 9.59
CA ILE A 72 5.57 5.81 8.31
C ILE A 72 4.10 6.11 8.58
N ARG A 73 3.67 7.34 8.30
CA ARG A 73 2.26 7.71 8.40
C ARG A 73 1.59 7.39 7.08
N GLN A 74 0.49 6.65 7.14
CA GLN A 74 -0.39 6.55 6.01
C GLN A 74 -0.90 7.96 5.68
N SER A 75 -0.54 8.47 4.52
CA SER A 75 -1.16 9.64 3.92
C SER A 75 -2.63 9.29 3.72
N SER A 76 -3.49 9.86 4.55
CA SER A 76 -4.93 9.74 4.33
C SER A 76 -5.21 10.38 2.97
N GLY A 77 -5.98 9.72 2.11
CA GLY A 77 -6.31 10.29 0.81
C GLY A 77 -6.96 11.65 0.99
N THR A 78 -6.38 12.71 0.44
CA THR A 78 -7.02 14.02 0.41
C THR A 78 -7.75 14.18 -0.92
N SER A 79 -8.97 14.72 -0.85
CA SER A 79 -9.67 15.22 -2.03
C SER A 79 -9.75 16.74 -1.93
N THR A 80 -9.57 17.43 -3.06
CA THR A 80 -9.64 18.89 -3.10
C THR A 80 -10.70 19.34 -4.09
N ILE A 81 -11.52 20.32 -3.72
CA ILE A 81 -12.41 21.03 -4.65
C ILE A 81 -12.03 22.51 -4.69
N GLU A 82 -12.19 23.15 -5.84
CA GLU A 82 -12.03 24.60 -5.97
C GLU A 82 -13.41 25.24 -6.15
N VAL A 83 -13.74 26.20 -5.28
CA VAL A 83 -14.98 26.98 -5.36
C VAL A 83 -14.61 28.45 -5.27
N GLU A 84 -14.92 29.22 -6.31
CA GLU A 84 -14.64 30.67 -6.38
C GLU A 84 -13.16 31.04 -6.11
N GLY A 85 -12.23 30.20 -6.56
CA GLY A 85 -10.79 30.40 -6.36
C GLY A 85 -10.28 29.98 -4.98
N VAL A 86 -11.14 29.40 -4.13
CA VAL A 86 -10.76 28.84 -2.82
C VAL A 86 -10.69 27.33 -2.93
N VAL A 87 -9.50 26.78 -2.64
CA VAL A 87 -9.27 25.34 -2.55
C VAL A 87 -9.69 24.84 -1.18
N HIS A 88 -10.60 23.87 -1.16
CA HIS A 88 -11.04 23.18 0.04
C HIS A 88 -10.48 21.76 0.00
N GLU A 89 -9.71 21.38 1.02
CA GLU A 89 -9.16 20.04 1.20
C GLU A 89 -10.02 19.24 2.17
N PHE A 90 -10.33 18.00 1.81
CA PHE A 90 -11.08 17.05 2.62
C PHE A 90 -10.23 15.81 2.82
N LEU A 91 -10.00 15.44 4.08
CA LEU A 91 -9.21 14.26 4.43
C LEU A 91 -10.12 13.03 4.49
N ALA A 92 -9.72 11.93 3.84
CA ALA A 92 -10.41 10.66 4.00
C ALA A 92 -10.31 10.19 5.46
N GLY A 93 -11.45 10.17 6.15
CA GLY A 93 -11.53 9.86 7.58
C GLY A 93 -11.79 11.06 8.49
N ASP A 94 -11.96 12.28 7.94
CA ASP A 94 -12.56 13.39 8.68
C ASP A 94 -14.01 13.05 9.07
N LEU A 95 -14.30 13.10 10.37
CA LEU A 95 -15.63 13.09 10.99
C LEU A 95 -15.74 14.27 11.94
#